data_AF-A0A351Y7J4-F1
#
_entry.id   AF-A0A351Y7J4-F1
#
_cell.length_a   1.000
_cell.length_b   1.000
_cell.length_c   1.000
_cell.angle_alpha   90.00
_cell.angle_beta   90.00
_cell.angle_gamma   90.00
#
_symmetry.space_group_name_H-M   'P 1'
#
loop_
_entity.id
_entity.type
_entity.pdbx_description
1 polymer ?
#
loop_
_entity_poly.entity_id
_entity_poly.type
_entity_poly.pdbx_seq_one_letter_code
_entity_poly.pdbx_strand_id
1 'polypeptide(L)' 'MGEIAAQYSDIVIATDDDPDTENRLEIIEQLVMNIKNKQQGKDLFLIPERTLAIKFACEIAKE' A
#
# COMPACT_ATOMS: atom_id res chain seq x y z
N MET A 1 3.63 -10.10 3.74
CA MET A 1 4.31 -8.78 3.70
C MET A 1 3.42 -7.66 4.25
N GLY A 2 2.16 -7.53 3.81
CA GLY A 2 1.27 -6.46 4.26
C GLY A 2 1.05 -6.38 5.77
N GLU A 3 0.82 -7.50 6.47
CA GLU A 3 0.66 -7.50 7.95
C GLU A 3 1.89 -6.96 8.68
N ILE A 4 3.09 -7.37 8.24
CA ILE A 4 4.36 -6.87 8.80
C ILE A 4 4.49 -5.37 8.53
N ALA A 5 4.25 -4.93 7.29
CA ALA A 5 4.29 -3.50 6.94
C ALA A 5 3.32 -2.69 7.81
N ALA A 6 2.10 -3.19 8.03
CA ALA A 6 1.10 -2.56 8.87
C ALA A 6 1.44 -2.55 10.36
N GLN A 7 2.20 -3.53 10.85
CA GLN A 7 2.65 -3.59 12.23
C GLN A 7 3.74 -2.56 12.53
N TYR A 8 4.64 -2.31 11.58
CA TYR A 8 5.84 -1.51 11.80
C TYR A 8 5.82 -0.12 11.15
N SER A 9 4.75 0.22 10.42
CA SER A 9 4.60 1.53 9.76
C SER A 9 3.39 2.29 10.31
N ASP A 10 3.50 3.61 10.39
CA ASP A 10 2.35 4.47 10.72
C ASP A 10 1.32 4.47 9.59
N ILE A 11 1.80 4.56 8.34
CA ILE A 11 1.01 4.59 7.12
C ILE A 11 1.51 3.50 6.18
N VAL A 12 0.60 2.76 5.55
CA VAL A 12 0.90 1.77 4.51
C VAL A 12 0.35 2.23 3.18
N ILE A 13 1.20 2.23 2.15
CA ILE A 13 0.81 2.50 0.77
C ILE A 13 1.18 1.26 -0.05
N ALA A 14 0.17 0.49 -0.48
CA ALA A 14 0.35 -0.67 -1.33
C ALA A 14 0.32 -0.24 -2.80
N THR A 15 1.34 -0.66 -3.56
CA THR A 15 1.53 -0.31 -4.97
C THR A 15 2.02 -1.51 -5.76
N ASP A 16 2.10 -1.34 -7.06
CA ASP A 16 2.56 -2.34 -8.01
C ASP A 16 4.09 -2.47 -8.02
N ASP A 17 4.58 -3.71 -8.01
CA ASP A 17 6.01 -4.05 -8.13
C ASP A 17 6.26 -5.11 -9.21
N ASP A 18 6.08 -4.71 -10.47
CA ASP A 18 6.28 -5.54 -11.68
C ASP A 18 5.35 -6.77 -11.73
N PRO A 19 4.07 -6.58 -12.10
CA PRO A 19 3.04 -7.63 -12.04
C PRO A 19 3.13 -8.61 -13.22
N ASP A 20 4.06 -8.39 -14.16
CA ASP A 20 4.21 -9.13 -15.42
C ASP A 20 2.85 -9.32 -16.13
N THR A 21 2.34 -10.56 -16.18
CA THR A 21 1.05 -10.91 -16.78
C THR A 21 -0.11 -11.00 -15.80
N GLU A 22 0.14 -10.85 -14.50
CA GLU A 22 -0.86 -10.97 -13.44
C GLU A 22 -1.68 -9.69 -13.25
N ASN A 23 -2.85 -9.81 -12.63
CA ASN A 23 -3.67 -8.65 -12.29
C ASN A 23 -3.11 -7.95 -11.06
N ARG A 24 -2.43 -6.81 -11.28
CA ARG A 24 -1.85 -5.99 -10.20
C ARG A 24 -2.83 -5.62 -9.08
N LEU A 25 -4.13 -5.46 -9.38
CA LEU A 25 -5.13 -5.13 -8.36
C LEU A 25 -5.39 -6.31 -7.44
N GLU A 26 -5.47 -7.52 -7.99
CA GLU A 26 -5.65 -8.75 -7.22
C GLU A 26 -4.44 -9.01 -6.31
N ILE A 27 -3.22 -8.77 -6.81
CA ILE A 27 -1.99 -8.88 -5.99
C ILE A 27 -2.03 -7.89 -4.83
N ILE A 28 -2.36 -6.61 -5.10
CA ILE A 28 -2.46 -5.58 -4.07
C ILE A 28 -3.55 -5.93 -3.04
N GLU A 29 -4.71 -6.42 -3.48
CA GLU A 29 -5.79 -6.86 -2.59
C GLU A 29 -5.35 -8.03 -1.70
N GLN A 30 -4.72 -9.05 -2.27
CA GLN A 30 -4.17 -10.19 -1.51
C GLN A 30 -3.10 -9.76 -0.51
N LEU A 31 -2.29 -8.75 -0.85
CA LEU A 31 -1.26 -8.21 0.03
C LEU A 31 -1.86 -7.56 1.28
N VAL A 32 -3.02 -6.90 1.15
CA VAL A 32 -3.62 -6.08 2.22
C VAL A 32 -4.81 -6.73 2.92
N MET A 33 -5.38 -7.81 2.39
CA MET A 33 -6.62 -8.42 2.92
C MET A 33 -6.56 -8.86 4.39
N ASN A 34 -5.35 -9.18 4.90
CA ASN A 34 -5.14 -9.61 6.28
C ASN A 34 -4.74 -8.47 7.23
N ILE A 35 -4.61 -7.23 6.73
CA ILE A 35 -4.30 -6.07 7.57
C ILE A 35 -5.54 -5.69 8.38
N LYS A 36 -5.48 -5.86 9.70
CA LYS A 36 -6.61 -5.59 10.63
C LYS A 36 -6.44 -4.33 11.47
N ASN A 37 -5.22 -3.81 11.55
CA ASN A 37 -4.85 -2.69 12.42
C ASN A 37 -4.70 -1.36 11.66
N LYS A 38 -5.15 -1.30 10.41
CA LYS A 38 -5.19 -0.11 9.56
C LYS A 38 -6.56 0.01 8.88
N GLN A 39 -6.90 1.22 8.47
CA GLN A 39 -8.15 1.63 7.84
C GLN A 39 -7.87 2.25 6.46
N GLN A 40 -8.53 1.71 5.44
CA GLN A 40 -8.45 2.24 4.08
C GLN A 40 -8.86 3.72 4.03
N GLY A 41 -8.07 4.54 3.32
CA GLY A 41 -8.29 5.98 3.17
C GLY A 41 -7.81 6.83 4.34
N LYS A 42 -7.28 6.22 5.41
CA LYS A 42 -6.73 6.93 6.57
C LYS A 42 -5.23 6.64 6.76
N ASP A 43 -4.90 5.38 6.98
CA ASP A 43 -3.53 4.90 7.23
C ASP A 43 -3.20 3.62 6.41
N LEU A 44 -4.10 3.22 5.52
CA LEU A 44 -3.89 2.25 4.44
C LEU A 44 -4.37 2.86 3.11
N PHE A 45 -3.51 2.88 2.10
CA PHE A 45 -3.81 3.38 0.76
C PHE A 45 -3.41 2.36 -0.30
N LEU A 46 -4.27 2.16 -1.30
CA LEU A 46 -4.01 1.28 -2.44
C LEU A 46 -3.85 2.16 -3.67
N ILE A 47 -2.61 2.33 -4.13
CA ILE A 47 -2.25 3.19 -5.26
C ILE A 47 -1.45 2.34 -6.26
N PRO A 48 -2.10 1.73 -7.26
CA PRO A 48 -1.44 0.78 -8.18
C PRO A 48 -0.35 1.43 -9.05
N GLU A 49 -0.39 2.74 -9.27
CA GLU A 49 0.67 3.42 -10.00
C GLU A 49 1.80 3.78 -9.01
N ARG A 50 3.00 3.21 -9.22
CA ARG A 50 4.15 3.33 -8.31
C ARG A 50 4.67 4.76 -8.15
N THR A 51 4.77 5.51 -9.23
CA THR A 51 5.14 6.94 -9.23
C THR A 51 4.16 7.77 -8.40
N LEU A 52 2.85 7.54 -8.55
CA LEU A 52 1.82 8.22 -7.77
C LEU A 52 1.87 7.82 -6.29
N ALA A 53 2.12 6.53 -5.99
CA ALA A 53 2.26 6.04 -4.62
C ALA A 53 3.43 6.70 -3.90
N ILE A 54 4.60 6.79 -4.55
CA ILE A 54 5.79 7.46 -4.01
C ILE A 54 5.52 8.95 -3.80
N LYS A 55 4.94 9.62 -4.81
CA LYS A 55 4.60 11.04 -4.71
C LYS A 55 3.66 11.32 -3.53
N PHE A 56 2.60 10.51 -3.40
CA PHE A 56 1.65 10.61 -2.30
C PHE A 56 2.34 10.43 -0.93
N ALA A 57 3.24 9.45 -0.80
CA ALA A 57 4.01 9.24 0.43
C ALA A 57 4.83 10.47 0.82
N CYS A 58 5.51 11.09 -0.14
CA CYS A 58 6.29 12.31 0.09
C CYS A 58 5.41 13.51 0.47
N GLU A 59 4.22 13.65 -0.10
CA GLU A 59 3.31 14.77 0.15
C GLU A 59 2.65 14.72 1.54
N ILE A 60 2.38 13.52 2.07
CA ILE A 60 1.71 13.36 3.38
C ILE A 60 2.68 13.28 4.56
N ALA A 61 3.96 13.02 4.29
CA ALA A 61 4.99 12.96 5.32
C ALA A 61 5.15 14.33 5.99
N LYS A 62 5.31 14.32 7.32
CA LYS A 62 5.52 15.51 8.15
C LYS A 62 6.79 15.32 8.98
N GLU A 63 7.45 16.43 9.32
CA GLU A 63 8.61 16.49 10.23
C GLU A 63 8.26 16.06 11.66
#